data_AF-A0A4Q5Y9H9-F1
#
_entry.id   AF-A0A4Q5Y9H9-F1
#
_cell.length_a   1.000
_cell.length_b   1.000
_cell.length_c   1.000
_cell.angle_alpha   90.00
_cell.angle_beta   90.00
_cell.angle_gamma   90.00
#
_symmetry.space_group_name_H-M   'P 1'
#
loop_
_entity.id
_entity.type
_entity.pdbx_description
1 polymer ?
#
loop_
_entity_poly.entity_id
_entity_poly.type
_entity_poly.pdbx_seq_one_letter_code
_entity_poly.pdbx_strand_id
1 'polypeptide(L)'
;MATKTKAKTPKPEPLKQEKEEEIEVKTLLKDERTHKIAGSICILFGLLFFVAFTSYLFTWDEDQDKVFREGAKLLLGTDTEVDNLMGTFGAFLSHFFIYKGFGIASY
;
A
#
# COMPACT_ATOMS: atom_id res chain seq x y z
N MET A 1 -20.74 -60.17 47.79
CA MET A 1 -19.55 -59.36 47.41
C MET A 1 -19.69 -59.03 45.92
N ALA A 2 -20.02 -57.79 45.58
CA ALA A 2 -20.27 -57.38 44.19
C ALA A 2 -19.01 -56.71 43.62
N THR A 3 -18.40 -57.31 42.60
CA THR A 3 -17.25 -56.78 41.88
C THR A 3 -17.71 -55.75 40.84
N LYS A 4 -17.32 -54.48 41.03
CA LYS A 4 -17.55 -53.39 40.06
C LYS A 4 -16.62 -53.55 38.85
N THR A 5 -17.20 -53.82 37.68
CA THR A 5 -16.51 -53.72 36.38
C THR A 5 -16.36 -52.23 36.03
N LYS A 6 -15.12 -51.71 35.99
CA LYS A 6 -14.83 -50.37 35.45
C LYS A 6 -14.79 -50.44 33.93
N ALA A 7 -15.73 -49.77 33.27
CA ALA A 7 -15.70 -49.52 31.83
C ALA A 7 -14.51 -48.62 31.47
N LYS A 8 -13.74 -49.01 30.45
CA LYS A 8 -12.56 -48.31 29.96
C LYS A 8 -13.02 -47.33 28.87
N THR A 9 -13.03 -46.04 29.16
CA THR A 9 -13.37 -44.96 28.22
C THR A 9 -12.33 -44.93 27.09
N PRO A 10 -12.72 -44.79 25.80
CA PRO A 10 -11.76 -44.64 24.71
C PRO A 10 -11.08 -43.28 24.80
N LYS A 11 -9.75 -43.24 24.67
CA LYS A 11 -8.97 -41.99 24.58
C LYS A 11 -9.33 -41.28 23.26
N PRO A 12 -9.49 -39.94 23.27
CA PRO A 12 -9.67 -39.19 22.03
C PRO A 12 -8.38 -39.26 21.21
N GLU A 13 -8.47 -39.73 19.97
CA GLU A 13 -7.37 -39.66 19.00
C GLU A 13 -7.08 -38.19 18.66
N PRO A 14 -5.80 -37.77 18.62
CA PRO A 14 -5.45 -36.41 18.24
C PRO A 14 -5.82 -36.18 16.77
N LEU A 15 -6.65 -35.16 16.52
CA LEU A 15 -6.93 -34.63 15.19
C LEU A 15 -5.61 -34.32 14.47
N LYS A 16 -5.41 -34.92 13.29
CA LYS A 16 -4.27 -34.61 12.42
C LYS A 16 -4.32 -33.12 12.09
N GLN A 17 -3.35 -32.37 12.57
CA GLN A 17 -3.12 -31.00 12.14
C GLN A 17 -2.83 -31.00 10.64
N GLU A 18 -3.73 -30.39 9.88
CA GLU A 18 -3.49 -30.03 8.49
C GLU A 18 -2.28 -29.10 8.48
N LYS A 19 -1.23 -29.52 7.77
CA LYS A 19 0.03 -28.78 7.67
C LYS A 19 -0.30 -27.47 6.95
N GLU A 20 -0.30 -26.36 7.68
CA GLU A 20 -0.38 -25.02 7.10
C GLU A 20 0.71 -24.94 6.02
N GLU A 21 0.27 -24.81 4.76
CA GLU A 21 1.19 -24.61 3.64
C GLU A 21 1.86 -23.26 3.86
N GLU A 22 3.08 -23.29 4.37
CA GLU A 22 3.93 -22.12 4.49
C GLU A 22 4.25 -21.67 3.06
N ILE A 23 3.42 -20.76 2.53
CA ILE A 23 3.57 -20.24 1.18
C ILE A 23 4.92 -19.51 1.13
N GLU A 24 5.91 -20.17 0.55
CA GLU A 24 7.26 -19.62 0.43
C GLU A 24 7.16 -18.37 -0.46
N VAL A 25 7.38 -17.18 0.12
CA VAL A 25 7.27 -15.88 -0.58
C VAL A 25 8.08 -15.85 -1.88
N LYS A 26 9.14 -16.66 -1.96
CA LYS A 26 10.01 -16.83 -3.12
C LYS A 26 9.31 -17.50 -4.31
N THR A 27 8.34 -18.39 -4.08
CA THR A 27 7.56 -19.03 -5.16
C THR A 27 6.52 -18.08 -5.72
N LEU A 28 5.92 -17.23 -4.89
CA LEU A 28 4.97 -16.19 -5.34
C LEU A 28 5.63 -15.13 -6.22
N LEU A 29 6.86 -14.72 -5.89
CA LEU A 29 7.64 -13.75 -6.68
C LEU A 29 8.10 -14.31 -8.03
N LYS A 30 8.18 -15.63 -8.19
CA LYS A 30 8.52 -16.30 -9.46
C LYS A 30 7.31 -16.53 -10.36
N ASP A 31 6.11 -16.24 -9.88
CA ASP A 31 4.90 -16.34 -10.68
C ASP A 31 4.85 -15.17 -11.69
N GLU A 32 4.78 -15.53 -12.97
CA GLU A 32 4.64 -14.57 -14.08
C GLU A 32 3.40 -13.68 -13.93
N ARG A 33 2.33 -14.20 -13.33
CA ARG A 33 1.09 -13.45 -13.06
C ARG A 33 1.32 -12.34 -12.05
N THR A 34 2.03 -12.65 -10.96
CA THR A 34 2.40 -11.66 -9.94
C THR A 34 3.22 -10.53 -10.56
N HIS A 35 4.20 -10.87 -11.41
CA HIS A 35 5.01 -9.88 -12.09
C HIS A 35 4.21 -8.97 -13.02
N LYS A 36 3.28 -9.54 -13.80
CA LYS A 36 2.38 -8.77 -14.69
C LYS A 36 1.47 -7.82 -13.91
N ILE A 37 0.90 -8.27 -12.79
CA ILE A 37 0.04 -7.45 -11.93
C ILE A 37 0.84 -6.32 -11.31
N ALA A 38 1.99 -6.63 -10.70
CA ALA A 38 2.87 -5.63 -10.09
C ALA A 38 3.34 -4.60 -11.13
N GLY A 39 3.79 -5.04 -12.30
CA GLY A 39 4.20 -4.15 -13.39
C GLY A 39 3.06 -3.24 -13.88
N SER A 40 1.84 -3.77 -14.00
CA SER A 40 0.67 -2.96 -14.38
C SER A 40 0.35 -1.89 -13.34
N ILE A 41 0.45 -2.23 -12.05
CA ILE A 41 0.30 -1.27 -10.94
C ILE A 41 1.41 -0.21 -10.99
N CYS A 42 2.66 -0.61 -11.24
CA CYS A 42 3.78 0.32 -11.39
C CYS A 42 3.57 1.29 -12.56
N ILE A 43 3.07 0.82 -13.71
CA ILE A 43 2.75 1.68 -14.86
C ILE A 43 1.64 2.67 -14.50
N LEU A 44 0.59 2.22 -13.79
CA LEU A 44 -0.47 3.09 -13.30
C LEU A 44 0.11 4.19 -12.41
N PHE A 45 0.90 3.85 -11.40
CA PHE A 45 1.55 4.83 -10.53
C PHE A 45 2.48 5.78 -11.31
N GLY A 46 3.23 5.26 -12.30
CA GLY A 46 4.06 6.07 -13.16
C GLY A 46 3.26 7.14 -13.92
N LEU A 47 2.11 6.78 -14.48
CA LEU A 47 1.22 7.74 -15.15
C LEU A 47 0.64 8.77 -14.17
N LEU A 48 0.24 8.33 -12.97
CA LEU A 48 -0.28 9.22 -11.94
C LEU A 48 0.78 10.24 -11.49
N PHE A 49 1.99 9.77 -11.18
CA PHE A 49 3.10 10.65 -10.81
C PHE A 49 3.53 11.55 -11.95
N PHE A 50 3.53 11.05 -13.19
CA PHE A 50 3.80 11.87 -14.36
C PHE A 50 2.84 13.07 -14.45
N VAL A 51 1.53 12.85 -14.29
CA VAL A 51 0.55 13.95 -14.30
C VAL A 51 0.74 14.89 -13.10
N ALA A 52 0.89 14.35 -11.89
CA ALA A 52 1.07 15.16 -10.68
C ALA A 52 2.33 16.04 -10.75
N PHE A 53 3.47 15.44 -11.11
CA PHE A 53 4.75 16.13 -11.19
C PHE A 53 4.79 17.13 -12.35
N THR A 54 4.27 16.77 -13.52
CA THR A 54 4.18 17.71 -14.66
C THR A 54 3.36 18.93 -14.27
N SER A 55 2.21 18.73 -13.61
CA SER A 55 1.39 19.83 -13.12
C SER A 55 2.15 20.67 -12.09
N TYR A 56 2.89 20.04 -11.18
CA TYR A 56 3.63 20.72 -10.12
C TYR A 56 4.71 21.66 -10.65
N LEU A 57 5.34 21.35 -11.80
CA LEU A 57 6.31 22.27 -12.42
C LEU A 57 5.72 23.67 -12.69
N PHE A 58 4.39 23.77 -12.80
CA PHE A 58 3.67 25.01 -13.04
C PHE A 58 2.91 25.52 -11.82
N THR A 59 2.41 24.64 -10.94
CA THR A 59 1.51 25.02 -9.82
C THR A 59 2.20 25.03 -8.45
N TRP A 60 3.52 24.80 -8.39
CA TRP A 60 4.21 24.62 -7.11
C TRP A 60 4.16 25.85 -6.22
N ASP A 61 4.15 27.05 -6.80
CA ASP A 61 4.15 28.32 -6.07
C ASP A 61 2.77 28.56 -5.45
N GLU A 62 1.72 28.39 -6.25
CA GLU A 62 0.33 28.56 -5.84
C GLU A 62 -0.07 27.54 -4.78
N ASP A 63 0.39 26.29 -4.87
CA ASP A 63 0.03 25.23 -3.92
C ASP A 63 0.94 25.18 -2.69
N GLN A 64 2.00 25.98 -2.62
CA GLN A 64 3.04 25.85 -1.62
C GLN A 64 2.54 26.10 -0.18
N ASP A 65 1.85 27.22 0.04
CA ASP A 65 1.32 27.61 1.34
C ASP A 65 0.25 26.61 1.83
N LYS A 66 -0.55 26.10 0.90
CA LYS A 66 -1.59 25.09 1.15
C LYS A 66 -0.98 23.79 1.67
N VAL A 67 0.09 23.31 1.02
CA VAL A 67 0.81 22.10 1.44
C VAL A 67 1.51 22.29 2.78
N PHE A 68 2.08 23.47 3.04
CA PHE A 68 2.69 23.74 4.35
C PHE A 68 1.67 23.82 5.49
N ARG A 69 0.49 24.39 5.24
CA ARG A 69 -0.57 24.53 6.24
C ARG A 69 -1.23 23.19 6.58
N GLU A 70 -1.58 22.40 5.56
CA GLU A 70 -2.35 21.17 5.74
C GLU A 70 -1.47 19.93 5.96
N GLY A 71 -0.28 19.90 5.36
CA GLY A 71 0.64 18.76 5.44
C GLY A 71 -0.04 17.44 5.03
N ALA A 72 0.12 16.41 5.86
CA ALA A 72 -0.42 15.07 5.59
C ALA A 72 -1.95 15.00 5.51
N LYS A 73 -2.67 16.04 5.96
CA LYS A 73 -4.14 16.10 5.82
C LYS A 73 -4.59 16.12 4.37
N LEU A 74 -3.76 16.64 3.46
CA LEU A 74 -4.01 16.63 2.03
C LEU A 74 -4.21 15.21 1.45
N LEU A 75 -3.63 14.20 2.09
CA LEU A 75 -3.80 12.78 1.71
C LEU A 75 -5.04 12.12 2.33
N LEU A 76 -5.50 12.64 3.48
CA LEU A 76 -6.60 12.05 4.26
C LEU A 76 -7.96 12.67 3.90
N GLY A 77 -7.96 13.81 3.19
CA GLY A 77 -9.14 14.57 2.80
C GLY A 77 -9.17 15.93 3.49
N THR A 78 -9.34 16.97 2.68
CA THR A 78 -9.48 18.37 3.11
C THR A 78 -10.30 19.11 2.05
N ASP A 79 -10.97 20.19 2.44
CA ASP A 79 -11.69 21.09 1.54
C ASP A 79 -10.74 22.12 0.88
N THR A 80 -9.43 21.94 1.04
CA THR A 80 -8.42 22.82 0.45
C THR A 80 -8.35 22.60 -1.05
N GLU A 81 -8.73 23.64 -1.80
CA GLU A 81 -8.57 23.67 -3.25
C GLU A 81 -7.10 23.88 -3.61
N VAL A 82 -6.57 23.04 -4.50
CA VAL A 82 -5.20 23.13 -5.03
C VAL A 82 -5.25 23.14 -6.55
N ASP A 83 -4.25 23.73 -7.18
CA ASP A 83 -4.18 23.89 -8.62
C ASP A 83 -3.56 22.68 -9.32
N ASN A 84 -2.85 21.82 -8.57
CA ASN A 84 -2.32 20.57 -9.11
C ASN A 84 -3.44 19.72 -9.75
N LEU A 85 -3.22 19.28 -11.00
CA LEU A 85 -4.21 18.56 -11.79
C LEU A 85 -4.67 17.23 -11.16
N MET A 86 -3.84 16.64 -10.30
CA MET A 86 -4.15 15.43 -9.54
C MET A 86 -4.70 15.76 -8.13
N GLY A 87 -5.11 17.00 -7.90
CA GLY A 87 -5.70 17.49 -6.66
C GLY A 87 -4.72 17.45 -5.49
N THR A 88 -5.27 17.41 -4.27
CA THR A 88 -4.51 17.49 -3.01
C THR A 88 -3.46 16.40 -2.88
N PHE A 89 -3.76 15.20 -3.40
CA PHE A 89 -2.85 14.08 -3.43
C PHE A 89 -1.63 14.36 -4.31
N GLY A 90 -1.87 14.87 -5.52
CA GLY A 90 -0.80 15.26 -6.45
C GLY A 90 0.06 16.39 -5.89
N ALA A 91 -0.56 17.43 -5.33
CA ALA A 91 0.13 18.55 -4.71
C ALA A 91 1.05 18.08 -3.56
N PHE A 92 0.54 17.21 -2.67
CA PHE A 92 1.33 16.68 -1.56
C PHE A 92 2.50 15.82 -2.03
N LEU A 93 2.27 14.85 -2.93
CA LEU A 93 3.33 13.96 -3.39
C LEU A 93 4.40 14.71 -4.18
N SER A 94 4.00 15.61 -5.07
CA SER A 94 4.94 16.40 -5.87
C SER A 94 5.79 17.28 -4.97
N HIS A 95 5.18 17.96 -4.00
CA HIS A 95 5.93 18.75 -3.02
C HIS A 95 6.85 17.87 -2.15
N PHE A 96 6.43 16.65 -1.78
CA PHE A 96 7.29 15.73 -1.03
C PHE A 96 8.51 15.27 -1.84
N PHE A 97 8.31 14.77 -3.07
CA PHE A 97 9.40 14.23 -3.88
C PHE A 97 10.26 15.31 -4.52
N ILE A 98 9.65 16.34 -5.11
CA ILE A 98 10.36 17.39 -5.84
C ILE A 98 10.89 18.46 -4.90
N TYR A 99 10.07 19.03 -4.01
CA TYR A 99 10.54 20.14 -3.16
C TYR A 99 11.34 19.68 -1.94
N LYS A 100 10.88 18.64 -1.21
CA LYS A 100 11.58 18.15 -0.01
C LYS A 100 12.57 17.01 -0.27
N GLY A 101 12.40 16.28 -1.36
CA GLY A 101 13.11 15.05 -1.66
C GLY A 101 14.29 15.26 -2.63
N PHE A 102 14.19 14.63 -3.79
CA PHE A 102 15.27 14.50 -4.75
C PHE A 102 15.32 15.63 -5.79
N GLY A 103 14.46 16.66 -5.67
CA GLY A 103 14.38 17.70 -6.69
C GLY A 103 13.70 17.21 -7.95
N ILE A 104 14.05 17.87 -9.07
CA ILE A 104 13.59 17.48 -10.40
C ILE A 104 14.03 16.06 -10.80
N ALA A 105 15.04 15.48 -10.14
CA ALA A 105 15.47 14.10 -10.39
C ALA A 105 14.43 13.05 -9.96
N SER A 106 13.37 13.45 -9.26
CA SER A 106 12.21 12.59 -8.98
C SER A 106 11.30 12.38 -10.20
N TYR A 107 11.41 13.22 -11.24
CA TYR A 107 10.62 13.18 -12.48
C TYR A 107 11.28 12.31 -13.54
#